data_AF-A0A9E5G333-F1
#
_entry.id   AF-A0A9E5G333-F1
#
_cell.length_a   1.000
_cell.length_b   1.000
_cell.length_c   1.000
_cell.angle_alpha   90.00
_cell.angle_beta   90.00
_cell.angle_gamma   90.00
#
_symmetry.space_group_name_H-M   'P 1'
#
loop_
_entity.id
_entity.type
_entity.pdbx_description
1 polymer ?
#
loop_
_entity_poly.entity_id
_entity_poly.type
_entity_poly.pdbx_seq_one_letter_code
_entity_poly.pdbx_strand_id
1 'polypeptide(L)'
;MKIYDELISGTMELLAPLKPRIYTFDRNKAAVSENKNELILAREAAFELGEGSLPSVAFTAITDSLELVPSDRILLIGKDLQELSASSPFARITLLRTDNIEENGEQGAYAIIKNIELKKYSLFPSGYMMRASALSNREQVRVSKSAVKKGLSFESIGNAFINKYKENGHVQAVTVIFITLPNAPYDKLDSLADLSVSITRALNHIIADIKMDCRACDWKPVCDEVDGMKEMHENISKNLKM
;
A
#
# COMPACT_ATOMS: atom_id res chain seq x y z
N MET A 1 9.56 11.05 10.15
CA MET A 1 9.94 9.63 10.13
C MET A 1 10.71 9.23 8.89
N LYS A 2 11.93 8.73 9.10
CA LYS A 2 12.91 8.37 8.04
C LYS A 2 13.06 6.87 7.78
N ILE A 3 12.23 6.05 8.42
CA ILE A 3 12.43 4.58 8.49
C ILE A 3 12.35 3.93 7.10
N TYR A 4 11.58 4.50 6.17
CA TYR A 4 11.48 3.99 4.80
C TYR A 4 12.38 4.74 3.80
N ASP A 5 13.19 5.71 4.21
CA ASP A 5 13.89 6.60 3.27
C ASP A 5 14.89 5.85 2.38
N GLU A 6 15.63 4.90 2.94
CA GLU A 6 16.55 4.03 2.19
C GLU A 6 15.79 3.12 1.22
N LEU A 7 14.64 2.58 1.65
CA LEU A 7 13.78 1.75 0.82
C LEU A 7 13.18 2.55 -0.34
N ILE A 8 12.75 3.79 -0.09
CA ILE A 8 12.23 4.69 -1.12
C ILE A 8 13.34 5.06 -2.11
N SER A 9 14.52 5.43 -1.62
CA SER A 9 15.67 5.78 -2.44
C SER A 9 16.11 4.60 -3.32
N GLY A 10 16.29 3.42 -2.73
CA GLY A 10 16.63 2.20 -3.46
C GLY A 10 15.57 1.78 -4.48
N THR A 11 14.29 2.01 -4.19
CA THR A 11 13.21 1.80 -5.16
C THR A 11 13.35 2.76 -6.36
N MET A 12 13.55 4.05 -6.10
CA MET A 12 13.66 5.05 -7.16
C MET A 12 14.92 4.87 -8.01
N GLU A 13 16.05 4.52 -7.39
CA GLU A 13 17.31 4.19 -8.08
C GLU A 13 17.15 2.96 -8.98
N LEU A 14 16.51 1.89 -8.47
CA LEU A 14 16.24 0.68 -9.24
C LEU A 14 15.39 0.95 -10.48
N LEU A 15 14.43 1.87 -10.36
CA LEU A 15 13.48 2.20 -11.44
C LEU A 15 13.97 3.32 -12.37
N ALA A 16 14.98 4.11 -11.97
CA ALA A 16 15.49 5.24 -12.74
C ALA A 16 15.84 4.92 -14.20
N PRO A 17 16.46 3.76 -14.53
CA PRO A 17 16.77 3.41 -15.91
C PRO A 17 15.55 3.13 -16.80
N LEU A 18 14.37 2.87 -16.20
CA LEU A 18 13.18 2.34 -16.89
C LEU A 18 12.26 3.41 -17.51
N LYS A 19 12.64 4.70 -17.45
CA LYS A 19 11.97 5.84 -18.11
C LYS A 19 10.43 5.82 -17.98
N PRO A 20 9.88 6.11 -16.79
CA PRO A 20 8.43 6.07 -16.56
C PRO A 20 7.69 7.14 -17.39
N ARG A 21 6.46 6.81 -17.82
CA ARG A 21 5.45 7.82 -18.15
C ARG A 21 4.97 8.45 -16.85
N ILE A 22 4.96 9.78 -16.77
CA ILE A 22 4.61 10.52 -15.56
C ILE A 22 3.30 11.27 -15.80
N TYR A 23 2.34 11.08 -14.90
CA TYR A 23 1.10 11.83 -14.87
C TYR A 23 1.04 12.67 -13.59
N THR A 24 0.64 13.92 -13.73
CA THR A 24 0.30 14.77 -12.59
C THR A 24 -1.06 14.36 -12.05
N PHE A 25 -1.24 14.43 -10.72
CA PHE A 25 -2.52 14.14 -10.11
C PHE A 25 -3.62 15.09 -10.62
N ASP A 26 -4.76 14.49 -10.99
CA ASP A 26 -5.98 15.20 -11.37
C ASP A 26 -7.18 14.45 -10.76
N ARG A 27 -7.80 15.07 -9.77
CA ARG A 27 -8.95 14.52 -9.05
C ARG A 27 -10.12 14.18 -9.99
N ASN A 28 -10.31 14.94 -11.07
CA ASN A 28 -11.44 14.77 -11.99
C ASN A 28 -11.23 13.59 -12.96
N LYS A 29 -10.00 13.09 -13.08
CA LYS A 29 -9.66 11.91 -13.88
C LYS A 29 -9.65 10.62 -13.08
N ALA A 30 -10.00 10.65 -11.79
CA ALA A 30 -10.04 9.46 -10.96
C ALA A 30 -11.08 8.46 -11.48
N ALA A 31 -10.70 7.18 -11.51
CA ALA A 31 -11.61 6.11 -11.83
C ALA A 31 -12.80 6.09 -10.85
N VAL A 32 -14.01 5.91 -11.39
CA VAL A 32 -15.22 5.76 -10.58
C VAL A 32 -15.03 4.55 -9.66
N SER A 33 -15.26 4.75 -8.37
CA SER A 33 -15.16 3.69 -7.36
C SER A 33 -16.54 3.27 -6.90
N GLU A 34 -16.73 1.97 -6.78
CA GLU A 34 -17.94 1.34 -6.26
C GLU A 34 -17.90 1.28 -4.73
N ASN A 35 -19.05 1.01 -4.10
CA ASN A 35 -19.14 0.87 -2.63
C ASN A 35 -18.58 -0.46 -2.10
N LYS A 36 -18.38 -1.45 -2.97
CA LYS A 36 -17.87 -2.78 -2.64
C LYS A 36 -17.08 -3.35 -3.79
N ASN A 37 -16.21 -4.32 -3.50
CA ASN A 37 -15.44 -5.01 -4.52
C ASN A 37 -16.37 -5.70 -5.53
N GLU A 38 -16.25 -5.35 -6.80
CA GLU A 38 -16.97 -5.98 -7.89
C GLU A 38 -16.34 -7.36 -8.18
N LEU A 39 -17.16 -8.41 -8.26
CA LEU A 39 -16.69 -9.72 -8.68
C LEU A 39 -16.64 -9.77 -10.22
N ILE A 40 -15.44 -9.77 -10.79
CA ILE A 40 -15.23 -9.95 -12.23
C ILE A 40 -14.98 -11.43 -12.52
N LEU A 41 -15.84 -12.06 -13.32
CA LEU A 41 -15.65 -13.47 -13.72
C LEU A 41 -14.61 -13.60 -14.83
N ALA A 42 -13.99 -14.78 -14.96
CA ALA A 42 -12.96 -15.03 -15.98
C ALA A 42 -13.45 -14.72 -17.42
N ARG A 43 -14.73 -14.99 -17.73
CA ARG A 43 -15.33 -14.67 -19.04
C ARG A 43 -15.46 -13.18 -19.33
N GLU A 44 -15.55 -12.36 -18.28
CA GLU A 44 -15.69 -10.89 -18.32
C GLU A 44 -14.33 -10.19 -18.29
N ALA A 45 -13.29 -10.87 -17.82
CA ALA A 45 -11.93 -10.36 -17.77
C ALA A 45 -11.35 -10.15 -19.18
N ALA A 46 -10.71 -9.01 -19.41
CA ALA A 46 -9.88 -8.77 -20.58
C ALA A 46 -8.52 -9.47 -20.42
N PHE A 47 -7.93 -9.36 -19.23
CA PHE A 47 -6.66 -9.94 -18.83
C PHE A 47 -6.51 -9.84 -17.30
N GLU A 48 -5.49 -10.50 -16.76
CA GLU A 48 -5.12 -10.42 -15.35
C GLU A 48 -3.66 -9.96 -15.17
N LEU A 49 -3.43 -9.14 -14.15
CA LEU A 49 -2.13 -8.60 -13.78
C LEU A 49 -1.60 -9.39 -12.59
N GLY A 50 -0.40 -9.94 -12.68
CA GLY A 50 0.23 -10.72 -11.61
C GLY A 50 -0.42 -12.07 -11.32
N GLU A 51 -1.26 -12.59 -12.21
CA GLU A 51 -1.96 -13.88 -12.03
C GLU A 51 -1.00 -15.09 -12.05
N GLY A 52 -1.32 -16.09 -11.25
CA GLY A 52 -0.62 -17.38 -11.27
C GLY A 52 0.87 -17.24 -10.97
N SER A 53 1.72 -17.73 -11.87
CA SER A 53 3.18 -17.63 -11.78
C SER A 53 3.76 -16.33 -12.33
N LEU A 54 2.94 -15.40 -12.82
CA LEU A 54 3.44 -14.10 -13.27
C LEU A 54 4.00 -13.32 -12.07
N PRO A 55 5.10 -12.56 -12.26
CA PRO A 55 5.61 -11.67 -11.23
C PRO A 55 4.55 -10.68 -10.75
N SER A 56 4.48 -10.51 -9.43
CA SER A 56 3.51 -9.64 -8.76
C SER A 56 4.15 -9.09 -7.49
N VAL A 57 4.27 -7.77 -7.38
CA VAL A 57 4.85 -7.11 -6.20
C VAL A 57 4.07 -5.85 -5.83
N ALA A 58 3.77 -5.65 -4.56
CA ALA A 58 3.12 -4.46 -4.06
C ALA A 58 3.58 -4.15 -2.63
N PHE A 59 3.95 -2.91 -2.39
CA PHE A 59 4.25 -2.41 -1.05
C PHE A 59 3.94 -0.92 -0.93
N THR A 60 3.91 -0.45 0.31
CA THR A 60 3.65 0.94 0.67
C THR A 60 4.79 1.43 1.56
N ALA A 61 5.32 2.62 1.28
CA ALA A 61 6.41 3.22 2.03
C ALA A 61 6.05 4.66 2.41
N ILE A 62 6.43 5.09 3.62
CA ILE A 62 6.05 6.39 4.18
C ILE A 62 7.29 7.16 4.63
N THR A 63 7.37 8.44 4.29
CA THR A 63 8.44 9.36 4.67
C THR A 63 7.87 10.72 5.05
N ASP A 64 8.64 11.55 5.75
CA ASP A 64 8.39 12.99 5.88
C ASP A 64 9.20 13.84 4.89
N SER A 65 10.07 13.20 4.08
CA SER A 65 10.98 13.88 3.16
C SER A 65 10.27 14.43 1.93
N LEU A 66 10.33 15.75 1.77
CA LEU A 66 9.92 16.47 0.56
C LEU A 66 10.73 16.05 -0.67
N GLU A 67 12.02 15.70 -0.50
CA GLU A 67 12.89 15.36 -1.63
C GLU A 67 12.54 13.98 -2.23
N LEU A 68 12.21 13.01 -1.37
CA LEU A 68 11.90 11.65 -1.79
C LEU A 68 10.52 11.54 -2.46
N VAL A 69 9.52 12.23 -1.93
CA VAL A 69 8.16 12.26 -2.47
C VAL A 69 7.71 13.73 -2.59
N PRO A 70 8.07 14.42 -3.68
CA PRO A 70 7.88 15.88 -3.79
C PRO A 70 6.44 16.31 -4.03
N SER A 71 5.69 15.53 -4.80
CA SER A 71 4.34 15.88 -5.25
C SER A 71 3.47 14.66 -5.50
N ASP A 72 2.18 14.90 -5.65
CA ASP A 72 1.23 13.90 -6.12
C ASP A 72 1.49 13.56 -7.59
N ARG A 73 1.82 12.30 -7.87
CA ARG A 73 2.14 11.86 -9.23
C ARG A 73 1.92 10.37 -9.41
N ILE A 74 1.77 9.98 -10.67
CA ILE A 74 1.60 8.59 -11.07
C ILE A 74 2.71 8.28 -12.07
N LEU A 75 3.44 7.20 -11.82
CA LEU A 75 4.49 6.70 -12.70
C LEU A 75 4.03 5.39 -13.31
N LEU A 76 4.11 5.26 -14.64
CA LEU A 76 3.81 4.04 -15.35
C LEU A 76 5.05 3.56 -16.11
N ILE A 77 5.51 2.36 -15.76
CA ILE A 77 6.65 1.68 -16.39
C ILE A 77 6.11 0.46 -17.16
N GLY A 78 6.14 0.54 -18.49
CA GLY A 78 5.54 -0.46 -19.37
C GLY A 78 4.24 0.02 -20.00
N LYS A 79 3.38 -0.95 -20.35
CA LYS A 79 2.13 -0.73 -21.08
C LYS A 79 0.99 -0.29 -20.16
N ASP A 80 0.15 0.61 -20.65
CA ASP A 80 -1.08 1.00 -19.96
C ASP A 80 -2.17 -0.07 -20.19
N LEU A 81 -3.25 -0.04 -19.41
CA LEU A 81 -4.35 -1.01 -19.48
C LEU A 81 -4.94 -1.14 -20.89
N GLN A 82 -5.04 -0.04 -21.63
CA GLN A 82 -5.56 -0.03 -23.01
C GLN A 82 -4.58 -0.61 -24.03
N GLU A 83 -3.30 -0.72 -23.67
CA GLU A 83 -2.22 -1.21 -24.54
C GLU A 83 -1.91 -2.69 -24.30
N LEU A 84 -2.49 -3.27 -23.25
CA LEU A 84 -2.36 -4.69 -22.89
C LEU A 84 -3.34 -5.55 -23.70
N SER A 85 -2.84 -6.69 -24.17
CA SER A 85 -3.61 -7.67 -24.93
C SER A 85 -3.66 -9.06 -24.28
N ALA A 86 -2.97 -9.24 -23.14
CA ALA A 86 -2.86 -10.50 -22.43
C ALA A 86 -2.50 -10.24 -20.96
N SER A 87 -2.67 -11.28 -20.13
CA SER A 87 -2.21 -11.26 -18.74
C SER A 87 -0.73 -10.93 -18.66
N SER A 88 -0.34 -10.11 -17.68
CA SER A 88 0.98 -9.49 -17.63
C SER A 88 1.55 -9.45 -16.21
N PRO A 89 2.88 -9.43 -16.05
CA PRO A 89 3.51 -9.13 -14.77
C PRO A 89 3.04 -7.79 -14.22
N PHE A 90 3.07 -7.64 -12.90
CA PHE A 90 2.52 -6.45 -12.26
C PHE A 90 3.32 -6.02 -11.03
N ALA A 91 3.52 -4.72 -10.88
CA ALA A 91 3.80 -4.18 -9.58
C ALA A 91 3.04 -2.88 -9.32
N ARG A 92 2.61 -2.69 -8.07
CA ARG A 92 2.06 -1.42 -7.59
C ARG A 92 2.77 -1.00 -6.32
N ILE A 93 3.53 0.08 -6.43
CA ILE A 93 4.28 0.64 -5.31
C ILE A 93 3.66 1.99 -4.96
N THR A 94 3.39 2.22 -3.68
CA THR A 94 2.88 3.52 -3.21
C THR A 94 3.88 4.15 -2.25
N LEU A 95 4.37 5.33 -2.60
CA LEU A 95 5.24 6.13 -1.75
C LEU A 95 4.44 7.33 -1.23
N LEU A 96 4.40 7.55 0.07
CA LEU A 96 3.66 8.64 0.68
C LEU A 96 4.57 9.56 1.47
N ARG A 97 4.37 10.87 1.31
CA ARG A 97 4.87 11.87 2.24
C ARG A 97 3.80 12.20 3.27
N THR A 98 4.12 12.15 4.55
CA THR A 98 3.28 12.68 5.62
C THR A 98 3.84 13.98 6.18
N ASP A 99 3.06 14.65 7.03
CA ASP A 99 3.61 15.58 8.00
C ASP A 99 4.47 14.84 9.05
N ASN A 100 4.97 15.57 10.05
CA ASN A 100 5.78 15.00 11.13
C ASN A 100 4.94 14.19 12.12
N ILE A 101 4.49 13.01 11.69
CA ILE A 101 3.60 12.14 12.49
C ILE A 101 4.21 11.69 13.82
N GLU A 102 5.55 11.75 13.99
CA GLU A 102 6.25 11.42 15.23
C GLU A 102 5.88 12.35 16.39
N GLU A 103 5.37 13.56 16.11
CA GLU A 103 4.84 14.48 17.12
C GLU A 103 3.63 13.91 17.88
N ASN A 104 2.97 12.89 17.33
CA ASN A 104 1.87 12.17 17.97
C ASN A 104 2.34 11.04 18.91
N GLY A 105 3.65 10.93 19.16
CA GLY A 105 4.27 9.84 19.92
C GLY A 105 4.33 8.52 19.13
N GLU A 106 5.09 7.55 19.65
CA GLU A 106 5.37 6.29 18.94
C GLU A 106 4.10 5.50 18.60
N GLN A 107 3.16 5.38 19.54
CA GLN A 107 1.87 4.71 19.32
C GLN A 107 0.98 5.46 18.32
N GLY A 108 0.95 6.81 18.40
CA GLY A 108 0.16 7.65 17.50
C GLY A 108 0.69 7.59 16.07
N ALA A 109 2.01 7.74 15.88
CA ALA A 109 2.67 7.62 14.59
C ALA A 109 2.37 6.27 13.92
N TYR A 110 2.43 5.18 14.70
CA TYR A 110 2.08 3.85 14.20
C TYR A 110 0.61 3.67 13.84
N ALA A 111 -0.30 4.18 14.66
CA ALA A 111 -1.72 4.15 14.35
C ALA A 111 -2.02 4.90 13.03
N ILE A 112 -1.35 6.03 12.81
CA ILE A 112 -1.43 6.80 11.55
C ILE A 112 -0.89 5.98 10.38
N ILE A 113 0.29 5.37 10.51
CA ILE A 113 0.89 4.49 9.49
C ILE A 113 -0.06 3.36 9.12
N LYS A 114 -0.61 2.65 10.12
CA LYS A 114 -1.57 1.56 9.90
C LYS A 114 -2.85 2.03 9.23
N ASN A 115 -3.40 3.17 9.66
CA ASN A 115 -4.57 3.76 9.02
C ASN A 115 -4.32 4.03 7.54
N ILE A 116 -3.16 4.61 7.20
CA ILE A 116 -2.74 4.87 5.82
C ILE A 116 -2.60 3.55 5.04
N GLU A 117 -1.86 2.56 5.56
CA GLU A 117 -1.64 1.26 4.90
C GLU A 117 -2.96 0.55 4.55
N LEU A 118 -3.97 0.64 5.42
CA LEU A 118 -5.25 -0.04 5.25
C LEU A 118 -6.17 0.61 4.20
N LYS A 119 -5.95 1.88 3.83
CA LYS A 119 -6.84 2.60 2.91
C LYS A 119 -7.04 1.93 1.56
N LYS A 120 -5.99 1.29 1.03
CA LYS A 120 -6.03 0.59 -0.26
C LYS A 120 -7.09 -0.52 -0.33
N TYR A 121 -7.43 -1.15 0.80
CA TYR A 121 -8.42 -2.24 0.86
C TYR A 121 -9.87 -1.75 0.78
N SER A 122 -10.09 -0.44 0.85
CA SER A 122 -11.41 0.20 0.74
C SER A 122 -11.62 0.96 -0.58
N LEU A 123 -10.73 0.74 -1.55
CA LEU A 123 -10.83 1.29 -2.90
C LEU A 123 -11.30 0.20 -3.87
N PHE A 124 -12.38 0.46 -4.60
CA PHE A 124 -12.98 -0.51 -5.52
C PHE A 124 -13.25 0.14 -6.88
N PRO A 125 -12.23 0.40 -7.72
CA PRO A 125 -12.46 1.04 -9.01
C PRO A 125 -13.28 0.12 -9.92
N SER A 126 -14.30 0.68 -10.58
CA SER A 126 -15.25 -0.05 -11.41
C SER A 126 -14.53 -0.84 -12.52
N GLY A 127 -14.76 -2.15 -12.61
CA GLY A 127 -14.08 -3.05 -13.54
C GLY A 127 -12.59 -3.28 -13.31
N TYR A 128 -12.06 -2.93 -12.13
CA TYR A 128 -10.68 -3.20 -11.68
C TYR A 128 -10.71 -3.96 -10.35
N MET A 129 -10.79 -5.29 -10.42
CA MET A 129 -10.91 -6.14 -9.24
C MET A 129 -9.52 -6.48 -8.68
N MET A 130 -9.18 -5.85 -7.57
CA MET A 130 -7.94 -6.14 -6.84
C MET A 130 -8.12 -7.34 -5.91
N ARG A 131 -7.10 -8.21 -5.91
CA ARG A 131 -6.91 -9.30 -4.96
C ARG A 131 -5.54 -9.11 -4.32
N ALA A 132 -5.51 -8.28 -3.29
CA ALA A 132 -4.35 -8.10 -2.43
C ALA A 132 -4.50 -8.99 -1.19
N SER A 133 -3.43 -9.70 -0.82
CA SER A 133 -3.37 -10.44 0.44
C SER A 133 -2.65 -9.59 1.48
N ALA A 134 -3.14 -9.55 2.71
CA ALA A 134 -2.41 -8.96 3.83
C ALA A 134 -1.18 -9.80 4.25
N LEU A 135 -1.08 -11.04 3.76
CA LEU A 135 -0.03 -12.00 4.10
C LEU A 135 1.04 -12.14 3.00
N SER A 136 0.89 -11.43 1.88
CA SER A 136 1.80 -11.53 0.75
C SER A 136 2.00 -10.16 0.12
N ASN A 137 3.23 -9.91 -0.32
CA ASN A 137 3.58 -8.75 -1.13
C ASN A 137 3.03 -8.85 -2.56
N ARG A 138 2.25 -9.89 -2.90
CA ARG A 138 1.60 -10.03 -4.20
C ARG A 138 0.28 -9.29 -4.23
N GLU A 139 0.07 -8.54 -5.31
CA GLU A 139 -1.23 -8.01 -5.69
C GLU A 139 -1.60 -8.50 -7.08
N GLN A 140 -2.74 -9.17 -7.17
CA GLN A 140 -3.30 -9.56 -8.45
C GLN A 140 -4.45 -8.64 -8.80
N VAL A 141 -4.60 -8.35 -10.08
CA VAL A 141 -5.72 -7.53 -10.56
C VAL A 141 -6.36 -8.20 -11.74
N ARG A 142 -7.68 -8.35 -11.69
CA ARG A 142 -8.48 -8.72 -12.85
C ARG A 142 -9.14 -7.47 -13.42
N VAL A 143 -8.97 -7.24 -14.72
CA VAL A 143 -9.52 -6.05 -15.39
C VAL A 143 -10.61 -6.48 -16.36
N SER A 144 -11.79 -5.84 -16.31
CA SER A 144 -12.93 -6.24 -17.15
C SER A 144 -12.81 -5.71 -18.58
N LYS A 145 -13.36 -6.46 -19.55
CA LYS A 145 -13.48 -6.03 -20.95
C LYS A 145 -14.25 -4.71 -21.10
N SER A 146 -15.25 -4.47 -20.24
CA SER A 146 -16.06 -3.25 -20.30
C SER A 146 -15.27 -2.02 -19.84
N ALA A 147 -14.44 -2.16 -18.79
CA ALA A 147 -13.62 -1.06 -18.29
C ALA A 147 -12.53 -0.65 -19.28
N VAL A 148 -11.86 -1.63 -19.91
CA VAL A 148 -10.89 -1.33 -20.98
C VAL A 148 -11.56 -0.58 -22.13
N LYS A 149 -12.75 -1.02 -22.59
CA LYS A 149 -13.52 -0.33 -23.64
C LYS A 149 -13.96 1.08 -23.26
N LYS A 150 -14.18 1.34 -21.96
CA LYS A 150 -14.52 2.66 -21.41
C LYS A 150 -13.30 3.56 -21.18
N GLY A 151 -12.09 3.09 -21.51
CA GLY A 151 -10.87 3.89 -21.40
C GLY A 151 -10.25 3.91 -20.01
N LEU A 152 -10.50 2.90 -19.17
CA LEU A 152 -9.80 2.75 -17.89
C LEU A 152 -8.27 2.71 -18.12
N SER A 153 -7.50 3.41 -17.29
CA SER A 153 -6.05 3.55 -17.41
C SER A 153 -5.38 3.55 -16.04
N PHE A 154 -4.07 3.33 -16.00
CA PHE A 154 -3.32 3.50 -14.75
C PHE A 154 -3.29 4.95 -14.27
N GLU A 155 -3.43 5.94 -15.15
CA GLU A 155 -3.64 7.34 -14.74
C GLU A 155 -4.94 7.46 -13.92
N SER A 156 -6.06 6.92 -14.41
CA SER A 156 -7.33 7.05 -13.68
C SER A 156 -7.37 6.23 -12.39
N ILE A 157 -6.78 5.04 -12.40
CA ILE A 157 -6.62 4.21 -11.19
C ILE A 157 -5.68 4.89 -10.18
N GLY A 158 -4.55 5.42 -10.62
CA GLY A 158 -3.60 6.15 -9.78
C GLY A 158 -4.24 7.37 -9.12
N ASN A 159 -5.03 8.15 -9.87
CA ASN A 159 -5.77 9.29 -9.33
C ASN A 159 -6.78 8.85 -8.25
N ALA A 160 -7.43 7.70 -8.42
CA ALA A 160 -8.33 7.15 -7.41
C ALA A 160 -7.57 6.73 -6.12
N PHE A 161 -6.40 6.12 -6.25
CA PHE A 161 -5.52 5.84 -5.10
C PHE A 161 -5.09 7.11 -4.38
N ILE A 162 -4.60 8.11 -5.11
CA ILE A 162 -4.15 9.38 -4.50
C ILE A 162 -5.30 10.05 -3.74
N ASN A 163 -6.49 10.14 -4.35
CA ASN A 163 -7.70 10.62 -3.66
C ASN A 163 -7.95 9.86 -2.35
N LYS A 164 -7.86 8.53 -2.40
CA LYS A 164 -8.15 7.69 -1.24
C LYS A 164 -7.16 7.93 -0.11
N TYR A 165 -5.86 8.00 -0.40
CA TYR A 165 -4.84 8.26 0.61
C TYR A 165 -4.98 9.66 1.21
N LYS A 166 -5.30 10.67 0.39
CA LYS A 166 -5.50 12.08 0.80
C LYS A 166 -6.72 12.32 1.69
N GLU A 167 -7.61 11.34 1.86
CA GLU A 167 -8.63 11.40 2.91
C GLU A 167 -8.00 11.38 4.33
N ASN A 168 -6.72 11.04 4.49
CA ASN A 168 -6.01 11.12 5.78
C ASN A 168 -5.28 12.48 5.84
N GLY A 169 -5.58 13.28 6.86
CA GLY A 169 -5.07 14.65 6.99
C GLY A 169 -3.55 14.76 7.11
N HIS A 170 -2.87 13.68 7.52
CA HIS A 170 -1.41 13.64 7.60
C HIS A 170 -0.74 13.46 6.24
N VAL A 171 -1.45 12.96 5.21
CA VAL A 171 -0.87 12.66 3.90
C VAL A 171 -0.71 13.94 3.07
N GLN A 172 0.54 14.34 2.85
CA GLN A 172 0.90 15.55 2.10
C GLN A 172 1.13 15.31 0.61
N ALA A 173 1.69 14.17 0.23
CA ALA A 173 1.95 13.82 -1.16
C ALA A 173 1.95 12.30 -1.38
N VAL A 174 1.56 11.86 -2.58
CA VAL A 174 1.49 10.43 -2.94
C VAL A 174 2.07 10.20 -4.33
N THR A 175 3.08 9.33 -4.42
CA THR A 175 3.55 8.77 -5.69
C THR A 175 3.05 7.35 -5.85
N VAL A 176 2.22 7.08 -6.86
CA VAL A 176 1.78 5.72 -7.21
C VAL A 176 2.55 5.25 -8.43
N ILE A 177 3.22 4.11 -8.33
CA ILE A 177 4.02 3.53 -9.41
C ILE A 177 3.37 2.23 -9.86
N PHE A 178 3.01 2.16 -11.13
CA PHE A 178 2.54 0.96 -11.79
C PHE A 178 3.61 0.42 -12.72
N ILE A 179 3.85 -0.89 -12.66
CA ILE A 179 4.83 -1.57 -13.51
C ILE A 179 4.14 -2.75 -14.19
N THR A 180 4.15 -2.76 -15.51
CA THR A 180 3.67 -3.87 -16.36
C THR A 180 4.73 -4.32 -17.36
N LEU A 181 5.92 -3.69 -17.32
CA LEU A 181 7.04 -4.04 -18.17
C LEU A 181 7.48 -5.49 -17.88
N PRO A 182 7.50 -6.40 -18.87
CA PRO A 182 7.73 -7.83 -18.61
C PRO A 182 9.11 -8.15 -18.01
N ASN A 183 10.14 -7.41 -18.42
CA ASN A 183 11.53 -7.59 -17.99
C ASN A 183 11.96 -6.60 -16.90
N ALA A 184 11.01 -6.00 -16.17
CA ALA A 184 11.35 -5.21 -14.99
C ALA A 184 12.00 -6.09 -13.90
N PRO A 185 12.79 -5.51 -12.98
CA PRO A 185 13.54 -6.26 -11.97
C PRO A 185 12.63 -6.70 -10.80
N TYR A 186 11.63 -7.54 -11.06
CA TYR A 186 10.64 -7.97 -10.07
C TYR A 186 11.25 -8.66 -8.84
N ASP A 187 12.29 -9.47 -9.01
CA ASP A 187 12.95 -10.14 -7.87
C ASP A 187 13.57 -9.15 -6.89
N LYS A 188 14.14 -8.05 -7.42
CA LYS A 188 14.69 -6.96 -6.60
C LYS A 188 13.58 -6.14 -5.95
N LEU A 189 12.46 -5.93 -6.65
CA LEU A 189 11.28 -5.28 -6.09
C LEU A 189 10.67 -6.11 -4.96
N ASP A 190 10.63 -7.43 -5.10
CA ASP A 190 10.14 -8.36 -4.09
C ASP A 190 11.04 -8.31 -2.83
N SER A 191 12.36 -8.26 -3.02
CA SER A 191 13.32 -8.06 -1.91
C SER A 191 13.09 -6.73 -1.17
N LEU A 192 12.75 -5.66 -1.89
CA LEU A 192 12.39 -4.37 -1.28
C LEU A 192 11.04 -4.45 -0.55
N ALA A 193 10.08 -5.20 -1.09
CA ALA A 193 8.80 -5.44 -0.43
C ALA A 193 8.98 -6.23 0.88
N ASP A 194 9.87 -7.22 0.90
CA ASP A 194 10.23 -7.98 2.12
C ASP A 194 10.90 -7.10 3.18
N LEU A 195 11.72 -6.14 2.75
CA LEU A 195 12.28 -5.12 3.64
C LEU A 195 11.15 -4.24 4.21
N SER A 196 10.20 -3.81 3.38
CA SER A 196 9.02 -3.04 3.83
C SER A 196 8.23 -3.80 4.90
N VAL A 197 7.99 -5.11 4.70
CA VAL A 197 7.30 -5.96 5.68
C VAL A 197 8.12 -6.10 6.97
N SER A 198 9.44 -6.24 6.84
CA SER A 198 10.34 -6.34 7.99
C SER A 198 10.36 -5.07 8.83
N ILE A 199 10.34 -3.90 8.19
CA ILE A 199 10.18 -2.60 8.85
C ILE A 199 8.85 -2.56 9.62
N THR A 200 7.74 -2.88 8.97
CA THR A 200 6.42 -2.87 9.61
C THR A 200 6.35 -3.86 10.78
N ARG A 201 6.98 -5.03 10.66
CA ARG A 201 7.07 -6.00 11.75
C ARG A 201 7.94 -5.49 12.90
N ALA A 202 9.06 -4.84 12.63
CA ALA A 202 9.89 -4.23 13.66
C ALA A 202 9.13 -3.14 14.43
N LEU A 203 8.37 -2.30 13.72
CA LEU A 203 7.47 -1.31 14.33
C LEU A 203 6.42 -1.96 15.24
N ASN A 204 5.79 -3.04 14.78
CA ASN A 204 4.82 -3.79 15.60
C ASN A 204 5.48 -4.33 16.89
N HIS A 205 6.70 -4.86 16.81
CA HIS A 205 7.42 -5.39 17.97
C HIS A 205 7.80 -4.29 18.96
N ILE A 206 8.38 -3.18 18.48
CA ILE A 206 8.76 -2.05 19.33
C ILE A 206 7.54 -1.57 20.11
N ILE A 207 6.38 -1.47 19.46
CA ILE A 207 5.16 -0.99 20.11
C ILE A 207 4.53 -2.00 21.06
N ALA A 208 4.67 -3.29 20.77
CA ALA A 208 4.30 -4.33 21.72
C ALA A 208 5.18 -4.28 22.98
N ASP A 209 6.44 -3.84 22.85
CA ASP A 209 7.40 -3.71 23.94
C ASP A 209 7.30 -2.37 24.71
N ILE A 210 6.65 -1.35 24.15
CA ILE A 210 6.26 -0.15 24.90
C ILE A 210 5.24 -0.59 25.95
N LYS A 211 5.63 -0.51 27.23
CA LYS A 211 4.73 -0.76 28.37
C LYS A 211 3.38 -0.08 28.12
N MET A 212 2.34 -0.88 27.85
CA MET A 212 0.97 -0.38 27.76
C MET A 212 0.66 0.34 29.07
N ASP A 213 0.50 1.66 29.02
CA ASP A 213 0.02 2.40 30.18
C ASP A 213 -1.50 2.20 30.28
N CYS A 214 -1.89 1.12 30.97
CA CYS A 214 -3.29 0.80 31.25
C CYS A 214 -4.00 1.88 32.08
N ARG A 215 -3.33 2.96 32.51
CA ARG A 215 -3.98 4.10 33.16
C ARG A 215 -4.62 5.06 32.15
N ALA A 216 -4.13 5.10 30.91
CA ALA A 216 -4.59 6.00 29.86
C ALA A 216 -5.31 5.27 28.70
N CYS A 217 -5.57 3.97 28.84
CA CYS A 217 -6.16 3.14 27.78
C CYS A 217 -7.70 3.23 27.79
N ASP A 218 -8.30 3.71 26.70
CA ASP A 218 -9.76 3.82 26.51
C ASP A 218 -10.50 2.47 26.58
N TRP A 219 -9.77 1.36 26.39
CA TRP A 219 -10.31 0.00 26.45
C TRP A 219 -10.27 -0.63 27.85
N LYS A 220 -9.75 0.10 28.85
CA LYS A 220 -9.62 -0.39 30.23
C LYS A 220 -10.89 -1.01 30.82
N PRO A 221 -12.11 -0.46 30.63
CA PRO A 221 -13.33 -1.07 31.17
C PRO A 221 -13.57 -2.49 30.66
N VAL A 222 -13.28 -2.74 29.38
CA VAL A 222 -13.44 -4.05 28.73
C VAL A 222 -12.36 -5.02 29.19
N CYS A 223 -11.11 -4.55 29.33
CA CYS A 223 -10.01 -5.36 29.85
C CYS A 223 -10.16 -5.70 31.34
N ASP A 224 -10.86 -4.86 32.11
CA ASP A 224 -11.16 -5.13 33.53
C ASP A 224 -12.30 -6.13 33.73
N GLU A 225 -13.22 -6.26 32.76
CA GLU A 225 -14.32 -7.25 32.79
C GLU A 225 -13.91 -8.65 32.30
N VAL A 226 -12.83 -8.76 31.52
CA VAL A 226 -12.36 -10.04 30.98
C VAL A 226 -11.10 -10.49 31.73
N ASP A 227 -11.28 -11.23 32.83
CA ASP A 227 -10.20 -11.76 33.67
C ASP A 227 -9.13 -12.54 32.87
N GLY A 228 -9.53 -13.22 31.79
CA GLY A 228 -8.62 -13.96 30.91
C GLY A 228 -7.62 -13.07 30.14
N MET A 229 -7.93 -11.79 29.90
CA MET A 229 -6.99 -10.87 29.25
C MET A 229 -5.87 -10.45 30.21
N LYS A 230 -6.17 -10.28 31.51
CA LYS A 230 -5.16 -9.98 32.54
C LYS A 230 -4.17 -11.13 32.70
N GLU A 231 -4.65 -12.37 32.77
CA GLU A 231 -3.78 -13.56 32.87
C GLU A 231 -2.88 -13.73 31.64
N MET A 232 -3.38 -13.44 30.44
CA MET A 232 -2.59 -13.52 29.21
C MET A 232 -1.45 -12.49 29.20
N HIS A 233 -1.70 -11.27 29.66
CA HIS A 233 -0.67 -10.24 29.80
C HIS A 233 0.38 -10.54 30.87
N GLU A 234 -0.03 -11.06 32.04
CA GLU A 234 0.90 -11.44 33.10
C GLU A 234 1.85 -12.58 32.68
N ASN A 235 1.36 -13.53 31.89
CA ASN A 235 2.16 -14.63 31.35
C ASN A 235 3.15 -14.16 30.27
N ILE A 236 2.78 -13.21 29.42
CA ILE A 236 3.69 -12.61 28.41
C ILE A 236 4.79 -11.80 29.11
N SER A 237 4.45 -11.03 30.14
CA SER A 237 5.41 -10.24 30.95
C SER A 237 6.42 -11.09 31.72
N LYS A 238 6.01 -12.27 32.21
CA LYS A 238 6.91 -13.22 32.89
C LYS A 238 7.90 -13.90 31.95
N ASN A 239 7.48 -14.22 30.73
CA ASN A 239 8.36 -14.86 29.74
C ASN A 239 9.41 -13.92 29.13
N LEU A 240 9.24 -12.60 29.25
CA LEU A 240 10.23 -11.59 28.83
C LEU A 240 11.31 -11.30 29.91
N LYS A 241 11.20 -11.90 31.11
CA LYS A 241 12.15 -11.73 32.22
C LYS A 241 12.99 -12.99 32.52
N MET A 242 12.89 -14.02 31.68
CA MET A 242 13.78 -15.18 31.65
C MET A 242 14.69 -15.08 30.42
#